data_AF-A0A453LLA7-F1
#
_entry.id   AF-A0A453LLA7-F1
#
_cell.length_a   1.000
_cell.length_b   1.000
_cell.length_c   1.000
_cell.angle_alpha   90.00
_cell.angle_beta   90.00
_cell.angle_gamma   90.00
#
_symmetry.space_group_name_H-M   'P 1'
#
loop_
_entity.id
_entity.type
_entity.pdbx_description
1 polymer ?
#
loop_
_entity_poly.entity_id
_entity_poly.type
_entity_poly.pdbx_seq_one_letter_code
_entity_poly.pdbx_strand_id
1 'polypeptide(L)'
;MWLLTSWMCRPVWCRRTDELVDGPNAAHTSALALDRWESRLDGVFAGRPYDMLDAALADAVAAFPAVDERPFRDMVQGMRMDLAKSRYATFDELYLYCYRVAGTVGLMTVPVMGVSPGSQAGVETVYAGALALGVANQLTNILRDVGE
;
A
#
# COMPACT_ATOMS: atom_id res chain seq x y z
N MET A 1 22.89 2.62 5.69
CA MET A 1 22.32 1.30 6.06
C MET A 1 20.85 1.44 6.46
N TRP A 2 20.51 2.30 7.42
CA TRP A 2 19.12 2.58 7.87
C TRP A 2 18.12 2.97 6.77
N LEU A 3 18.51 3.85 5.86
CA LEU A 3 17.66 4.22 4.72
C LEU A 3 17.26 2.97 3.93
N LEU A 4 18.23 2.19 3.43
CA LEU A 4 17.97 1.01 2.57
C LEU A 4 17.03 -0.02 3.22
N THR A 5 17.15 -0.25 4.53
CA THR A 5 16.25 -1.14 5.27
C THR A 5 14.83 -0.56 5.30
N SER A 6 14.68 0.74 5.63
CA SER A 6 13.39 1.43 5.61
C SER A 6 12.75 1.51 4.22
N TRP A 7 13.56 1.59 3.15
CA TRP A 7 13.11 1.54 1.75
C TRP A 7 12.52 0.18 1.38
N MET A 8 13.04 -0.92 1.94
CA MET A 8 12.56 -2.28 1.64
C MET A 8 11.32 -2.67 2.44
N CYS A 9 11.15 -2.17 3.67
CA CYS A 9 10.07 -2.58 4.56
C CYS A 9 8.66 -2.30 4.00
N ARG A 10 8.47 -1.18 3.29
CA ARG A 10 7.17 -0.84 2.69
C ARG A 10 6.82 -1.72 1.48
N PRO A 11 7.67 -1.87 0.45
CA PRO A 11 7.46 -2.85 -0.61
C PRO A 11 7.26 -4.27 -0.08
N VAL A 12 7.98 -4.68 0.98
CA VAL A 12 7.81 -5.98 1.63
C VAL A 12 6.45 -6.10 2.33
N TRP A 13 6.00 -5.06 3.05
CA TRP A 13 4.68 -5.06 3.68
C TRP A 13 3.55 -5.04 2.63
N CYS A 14 3.68 -4.21 1.59
CA CYS A 14 2.72 -4.16 0.48
C CYS A 14 2.63 -5.53 -0.19
N ARG A 15 3.76 -6.15 -0.51
CA ARG A 15 3.81 -7.50 -1.10
C ARG A 15 3.20 -8.55 -0.20
N ARG A 16 3.48 -8.53 1.11
CA ARG A 16 2.87 -9.48 2.06
C ARG A 16 1.35 -9.29 2.17
N THR A 17 0.89 -8.05 2.04
CA THR A 17 -0.54 -7.71 2.04
C THR A 17 -1.22 -8.22 0.76
N ASP A 18 -0.57 -8.03 -0.39
CA ASP A 18 -0.98 -8.53 -1.71
C ASP A 18 -1.01 -10.07 -1.77
N GLU A 19 0.03 -10.73 -1.24
CA GLU A 19 0.12 -12.19 -1.13
C GLU A 19 -0.99 -12.82 -0.27
N LEU A 20 -1.69 -12.04 0.57
CA LEU A 20 -2.89 -12.55 1.24
C LEU A 20 -4.00 -12.85 0.24
N VAL A 21 -4.21 -12.04 -0.79
CA VAL A 21 -5.32 -12.20 -1.74
C VAL A 21 -4.90 -12.80 -3.08
N ASP A 22 -3.61 -12.73 -3.44
CA ASP A 22 -3.08 -13.24 -4.72
C ASP A 22 -2.11 -14.44 -4.54
N GLY A 23 -1.73 -14.76 -3.30
CA GLY A 23 -0.80 -15.85 -3.02
C GLY A 23 -1.40 -17.26 -3.20
N PRO A 24 -0.59 -18.32 -3.07
CA PRO A 24 -1.08 -19.71 -3.17
C PRO A 24 -2.15 -20.08 -2.13
N ASN A 25 -2.30 -19.27 -1.08
CA ASN A 25 -3.34 -19.41 -0.05
C ASN A 25 -4.52 -18.45 -0.24
N ALA A 26 -4.59 -17.70 -1.34
CA ALA A 26 -5.66 -16.75 -1.67
C ALA A 26 -7.06 -17.34 -1.51
N ALA A 27 -7.25 -18.58 -1.98
CA ALA A 27 -8.52 -19.31 -1.88
C ALA A 27 -8.96 -19.59 -0.41
N HIS A 28 -8.05 -19.45 0.55
CA HIS A 28 -8.29 -19.62 1.98
C HIS A 28 -8.27 -18.30 2.76
N THR A 29 -8.02 -17.18 2.08
CA THR A 29 -8.02 -15.86 2.72
C THR A 29 -9.46 -15.43 2.97
N SER A 30 -9.74 -15.16 4.24
CA SER A 30 -11.04 -14.75 4.72
C SER A 30 -11.00 -13.30 5.19
N ALA A 31 -12.17 -12.66 5.26
CA ALA A 31 -12.31 -11.35 5.90
C ALA A 31 -11.65 -11.30 7.29
N LEU A 32 -11.75 -12.40 8.05
CA LEU A 32 -11.11 -12.54 9.36
C LEU A 32 -9.57 -12.45 9.31
N ALA A 33 -8.94 -12.91 8.22
CA ALA A 33 -7.50 -12.75 8.03
C ALA A 33 -7.12 -11.28 7.82
N LEU A 34 -7.93 -10.53 7.05
CA LEU A 34 -7.74 -9.09 6.86
C LEU A 34 -8.02 -8.29 8.13
N ASP A 35 -8.99 -8.71 8.96
CA ASP A 35 -9.24 -8.09 10.27
C ASP A 35 -8.05 -8.26 11.22
N ARG A 36 -7.45 -9.46 11.23
CA ARG A 36 -6.19 -9.68 11.96
C ARG A 36 -5.06 -8.83 11.40
N TRP A 37 -4.99 -8.64 10.08
CA TRP A 37 -3.98 -7.82 9.44
C TRP A 37 -4.11 -6.35 9.83
N GLU A 38 -5.34 -5.82 9.86
CA GLU A 38 -5.63 -4.48 10.33
C GLU A 38 -5.29 -4.29 11.81
N SER A 39 -5.60 -5.28 12.66
CA SER A 39 -5.19 -5.24 14.07
C SER A 39 -3.66 -5.24 14.26
N ARG A 40 -2.92 -5.91 13.37
CA ARG A 40 -1.45 -5.85 13.37
C ARG A 40 -0.94 -4.49 12.94
N LEU A 41 -1.58 -3.86 11.97
CA LEU A 41 -1.27 -2.49 11.55
C LEU A 41 -1.43 -1.52 12.73
N ASP A 42 -2.52 -1.64 13.50
CA ASP A 42 -2.71 -0.87 14.73
C ASP A 42 -1.56 -1.10 15.72
N GLY A 43 -1.09 -2.34 15.82
CA GLY A 43 0.09 -2.71 16.61
C GLY A 43 1.37 -2.01 16.16
N VAL A 44 1.64 -1.99 14.85
CA VAL A 44 2.80 -1.31 14.25
C VAL A 44 2.80 0.19 14.59
N PHE A 45 1.70 0.88 14.33
CA PHE A 45 1.59 2.32 14.59
C PHE A 45 1.56 2.66 16.09
N ALA A 46 1.19 1.71 16.95
CA ALA A 46 1.28 1.84 18.40
C ALA A 46 2.61 1.36 19.00
N GLY A 47 3.62 1.02 18.18
CA GLY A 47 4.94 0.56 18.63
C GLY A 47 4.94 -0.84 19.28
N ARG A 48 3.93 -1.67 18.99
CA ARG A 48 3.77 -3.05 19.46
C ARG A 48 3.80 -4.03 18.27
N PRO A 49 4.95 -4.23 17.61
CA PRO A 49 5.04 -5.14 16.47
C PRO A 49 4.84 -6.60 16.88
N TYR A 50 4.22 -7.40 16.02
CA TYR A 50 4.00 -8.83 16.29
C TYR A 50 5.19 -9.70 15.86
N ASP A 51 5.85 -9.37 14.75
CA ASP A 51 7.03 -10.09 14.23
C ASP A 51 8.15 -9.14 13.79
N MET A 52 9.25 -9.69 13.26
CA MET A 52 10.41 -8.90 12.83
C MET A 52 10.10 -7.94 11.67
N LEU A 53 9.16 -8.28 10.79
CA LEU A 53 8.79 -7.42 9.67
C LEU A 53 7.91 -6.25 10.14
N ASP A 54 6.98 -6.53 11.05
CA ASP A 54 6.20 -5.49 11.74
C ASP A 54 7.14 -4.55 12.51
N ALA A 55 8.17 -5.10 13.17
CA ALA A 55 9.15 -4.30 13.91
C ALA A 55 9.94 -3.38 12.99
N ALA A 56 10.36 -3.88 11.82
CA ALA A 56 11.06 -3.08 10.83
C ALA A 56 10.16 -1.98 10.22
N LEU A 57 8.86 -2.26 10.03
CA LEU A 57 7.91 -1.23 9.61
C LEU A 57 7.67 -0.19 10.73
N ALA A 58 7.55 -0.62 11.99
CA ALA A 58 7.37 0.28 13.13
C ALA A 58 8.59 1.22 13.29
N ASP A 59 9.80 0.70 13.12
CA ASP A 59 11.03 1.50 13.10
C ASP A 59 11.03 2.52 11.96
N ALA A 60 10.63 2.12 10.75
CA ALA A 60 10.49 3.02 9.62
C ALA A 60 9.45 4.13 9.86
N VAL A 61 8.27 3.79 10.41
CA VAL A 61 7.23 4.78 10.74
C VAL A 61 7.74 5.77 11.79
N ALA A 62 8.45 5.28 12.81
CA ALA A 62 9.04 6.13 13.85
C ALA A 62 10.14 7.06 13.30
N ALA A 63 10.94 6.58 12.35
CA ALA A 63 12.00 7.36 11.71
C ALA A 63 11.48 8.43 10.74
N PHE A 64 10.28 8.25 10.18
CA PHE A 64 9.68 9.16 9.21
C PHE A 64 8.27 9.63 9.66
N PRO A 65 8.16 10.66 10.52
CA PRO A 65 6.88 11.10 11.08
C PRO A 65 5.85 11.63 10.06
N ALA A 66 6.30 11.97 8.85
CA ALA A 66 5.42 12.35 7.73
C ALA A 66 4.66 11.16 7.12
N VAL A 67 4.96 9.94 7.56
CA VAL A 67 4.26 8.73 7.20
C VAL A 67 2.88 8.69 7.85
N ASP A 68 1.85 8.70 7.02
CA ASP A 68 0.47 8.52 7.45
C ASP A 68 0.07 7.05 7.48
N GLU A 69 -0.77 6.67 8.43
CA GLU A 69 -1.39 5.34 8.54
C GLU A 69 -2.49 5.13 7.49
N ARG A 70 -3.20 6.18 7.08
CA ARG A 70 -4.36 6.11 6.19
C ARG A 70 -4.10 5.32 4.90
N PRO A 71 -3.01 5.55 4.14
CA PRO A 71 -2.73 4.76 2.94
C PRO A 71 -2.61 3.26 3.21
N PHE A 72 -2.07 2.85 4.37
CA PHE A 72 -1.95 1.43 4.72
C PHE A 72 -3.33 0.81 4.94
N ARG A 73 -4.21 1.51 5.67
CA ARG A 73 -5.60 1.07 5.87
C ARG A 73 -6.35 1.00 4.55
N ASP A 74 -6.19 2.00 3.69
CA ASP A 74 -6.82 2.04 2.37
C ASP A 74 -6.36 0.86 1.49
N MET A 75 -5.09 0.47 1.57
CA MET A 75 -4.59 -0.73 0.89
C MET A 75 -5.28 -2.00 1.40
N VAL A 76 -5.45 -2.17 2.72
CA VAL A 76 -6.22 -3.29 3.28
C VAL A 76 -7.68 -3.29 2.80
N GLN A 77 -8.29 -2.11 2.65
CA GLN A 77 -9.62 -2.00 2.05
C GLN A 77 -9.63 -2.40 0.57
N GLY A 78 -8.52 -2.17 -0.15
CA GLY A 78 -8.32 -2.68 -1.51
C GLY A 78 -8.39 -4.21 -1.55
N MET A 79 -7.63 -4.88 -0.68
CA MET A 79 -7.65 -6.34 -0.56
C MET A 79 -9.05 -6.89 -0.21
N ARG A 80 -9.82 -6.16 0.61
CA ARG A 80 -11.22 -6.52 0.90
C ARG A 80 -12.09 -6.42 -0.35
N MET A 81 -11.81 -5.50 -1.26
CA MET A 81 -12.51 -5.43 -2.55
C MET A 81 -12.22 -6.65 -3.41
N ASP A 82 -10.97 -7.13 -3.46
CA ASP A 82 -10.61 -8.34 -4.22
C ASP A 82 -11.36 -9.59 -3.76
N LEU A 83 -11.60 -9.72 -2.44
CA LEU A 83 -12.38 -10.83 -1.89
C LEU A 83 -13.88 -10.77 -2.25
N ALA A 84 -14.43 -9.58 -2.49
CA ALA A 84 -15.88 -9.37 -2.57
C ALA A 84 -16.38 -8.97 -3.96
N LYS A 85 -15.53 -8.39 -4.80
CA LYS A 85 -15.93 -7.70 -6.03
C LYS A 85 -15.05 -8.11 -7.20
N SER A 86 -15.65 -8.78 -8.18
CA SER A 86 -14.99 -9.21 -9.41
C SER A 86 -15.30 -8.35 -10.64
N ARG A 87 -16.20 -7.36 -10.52
CA ARG A 87 -16.60 -6.47 -11.62
C ARG A 87 -16.83 -5.05 -11.14
N TYR A 88 -16.34 -4.09 -11.92
CA TYR A 88 -16.49 -2.65 -11.67
C TYR A 88 -17.45 -2.06 -12.71
N ALA A 89 -18.50 -1.37 -12.25
CA ALA A 89 -19.57 -0.87 -13.11
C ALA A 89 -19.25 0.52 -13.70
N THR A 90 -18.45 1.31 -13.00
CA THR A 90 -18.04 2.66 -13.43
C THR A 90 -16.53 2.82 -13.32
N PHE A 91 -16.00 3.79 -14.08
CA PHE A 91 -14.59 4.14 -13.98
C PHE A 91 -14.21 4.64 -12.58
N ASP A 92 -15.10 5.35 -11.88
CA ASP A 92 -14.83 5.83 -10.51
C ASP A 92 -14.63 4.68 -9.52
N GLU A 93 -15.41 3.60 -9.66
CA GLU A 93 -15.21 2.40 -8.83
C GLU A 93 -13.88 1.71 -9.14
N LEU A 94 -13.52 1.62 -10.42
CA LEU A 94 -12.24 1.06 -10.86
C LEU A 94 -11.07 1.94 -10.39
N TYR A 95 -11.22 3.26 -10.48
CA TYR A 95 -10.23 4.22 -10.03
C TYR A 95 -10.01 4.10 -8.52
N LEU A 96 -11.09 3.98 -7.73
CA LEU A 96 -10.99 3.75 -6.29
C LEU A 96 -10.24 2.46 -5.97
N TYR A 97 -10.49 1.40 -6.73
CA TYR A 97 -9.74 0.16 -6.61
C TYR A 97 -8.25 0.37 -6.90
N CYS A 98 -7.89 0.95 -8.05
CA CYS A 98 -6.50 1.24 -8.42
C CYS A 98 -5.80 2.16 -7.43
N TYR A 99 -6.52 3.14 -6.88
CA TYR A 99 -6.04 3.99 -5.80
C TYR A 99 -5.65 3.15 -4.58
N ARG A 100 -6.54 2.27 -4.11
CA ARG A 100 -6.33 1.45 -2.91
C ARG A 100 -5.17 0.47 -3.07
N VAL A 101 -5.10 -0.26 -4.17
CA VAL A 101 -4.09 -1.34 -4.34
C VAL A 101 -2.74 -0.85 -4.86
N ALA A 102 -2.70 0.28 -5.56
CA ALA A 102 -1.45 0.79 -6.17
C ALA A 102 -1.14 2.25 -5.85
N GLY A 103 -2.14 3.14 -5.86
CA GLY A 103 -1.96 4.56 -5.53
C GLY A 103 -1.45 4.80 -4.10
N THR A 104 -1.97 4.03 -3.15
CA THR A 104 -1.54 4.06 -1.73
C THR A 104 -0.05 3.77 -1.59
N VAL A 105 0.53 2.87 -2.40
CA VAL A 105 1.97 2.56 -2.38
C VAL A 105 2.82 3.79 -2.70
N GLY A 106 2.35 4.65 -3.61
CA GLY A 106 2.97 5.94 -3.89
C GLY A 106 2.95 6.84 -2.65
N LEU A 107 1.78 7.02 -2.04
CA LEU A 107 1.60 7.85 -0.84
C LEU A 107 2.41 7.35 0.36
N MET A 108 2.57 6.03 0.43
CA MET A 108 3.41 5.35 1.39
C MET A 108 4.89 5.68 1.18
N THR A 109 5.35 5.73 -0.07
CA THR A 109 6.78 5.80 -0.35
C THR A 109 7.32 7.23 -0.36
N VAL A 110 6.52 8.22 -0.79
CA VAL A 110 6.94 9.64 -0.90
C VAL A 110 7.55 10.21 0.40
N PRO A 111 6.93 10.05 1.60
CA PRO A 111 7.51 10.61 2.83
C PRO A 111 8.88 10.03 3.19
N VAL A 112 9.19 8.81 2.73
CA VAL A 112 10.48 8.15 2.96
C VAL A 112 11.52 8.59 1.92
N MET A 113 11.10 8.75 0.66
CA MET A 113 11.99 9.26 -0.40
C MET A 113 12.39 10.71 -0.15
N GLY A 114 11.47 11.49 0.42
CA GLY A 114 11.57 12.93 0.51
C GLY A 114 11.46 13.61 -0.86
N VAL A 115 11.44 14.94 -0.83
CA VAL A 115 11.47 15.79 -2.02
C VAL A 115 12.85 16.42 -2.10
N SER A 116 13.48 16.36 -3.27
CA SER A 116 14.81 16.96 -3.48
C SER A 116 14.77 18.47 -3.19
N PRO A 117 15.76 19.04 -2.47
CA PRO A 117 15.82 20.47 -2.19
C PRO A 117 15.83 21.37 -3.44
N GLY A 118 16.25 20.83 -4.59
CA GLY A 118 16.23 21.54 -5.89
C GLY A 118 14.93 21.38 -6.68
N SER A 119 13.96 20.62 -6.17
CA SER A 119 12.68 20.40 -6.85
C SER A 119 11.91 21.71 -6.96
N GLN A 120 11.46 22.03 -8.17
CA GLN A 120 10.55 23.16 -8.42
C GLN A 120 9.09 22.79 -8.14
N ALA A 121 8.79 21.49 -8.02
CA ALA A 121 7.46 21.00 -7.69
C ALA A 121 7.22 21.08 -6.18
N GLY A 122 6.06 21.62 -5.80
CA GLY A 122 5.60 21.61 -4.41
C GLY A 122 5.33 20.19 -3.92
N VAL A 123 5.36 20.00 -2.59
CA VAL A 123 5.12 18.70 -1.95
C VAL A 123 3.82 18.07 -2.43
N GLU A 124 2.72 18.82 -2.46
CA GLU A 124 1.41 18.37 -2.96
C GLU A 124 1.47 17.82 -4.40
N THR A 125 2.24 18.46 -5.27
CA THR A 125 2.42 18.01 -6.66
C THR A 125 3.15 16.67 -6.72
N VAL A 126 4.12 16.45 -5.83
CA VAL A 126 4.85 15.17 -5.74
C VAL A 126 3.92 14.05 -5.27
N TYR A 127 3.09 14.30 -4.25
CA TYR A 127 2.11 13.31 -3.79
C TYR A 127 1.05 12.99 -4.86
N ALA A 128 0.52 14.02 -5.53
CA ALA A 128 -0.42 13.83 -6.63
C ALA A 128 0.21 13.03 -7.79
N GLY A 129 1.47 13.32 -8.13
CA GLY A 129 2.21 12.58 -9.14
C GLY A 129 2.45 11.12 -8.77
N ALA A 130 2.83 10.83 -7.52
CA ALA A 130 3.04 9.47 -7.04
C ALA A 130 1.74 8.64 -7.06
N LEU A 131 0.63 9.26 -6.64
CA LEU A 131 -0.69 8.64 -6.71
C LEU A 131 -1.11 8.35 -8.16
N ALA A 132 -0.98 9.34 -9.04
CA ALA A 132 -1.32 9.20 -10.46
C ALA A 132 -0.48 8.10 -11.14
N LEU A 133 0.82 8.03 -10.83
CA LEU A 133 1.71 6.99 -11.34
C LEU A 133 1.27 5.59 -10.88
N GLY A 134 0.95 5.42 -9.60
CA GLY A 134 0.47 4.15 -9.06
C GLY A 134 -0.83 3.70 -9.73
N VAL A 135 -1.81 4.60 -9.84
CA VAL A 135 -3.08 4.32 -10.53
C VAL A 135 -2.87 3.97 -12.00
N ALA A 136 -2.05 4.74 -12.72
CA ALA A 136 -1.76 4.49 -14.14
C ALA A 136 -1.09 3.14 -14.37
N ASN A 137 -0.17 2.75 -13.50
CA ASN A 137 0.49 1.45 -13.57
C ASN A 137 -0.53 0.30 -13.36
N GLN A 138 -1.45 0.45 -12.40
CA GLN A 138 -2.47 -0.58 -12.17
C GLN A 138 -3.47 -0.68 -13.30
N LEU A 139 -3.92 0.45 -13.86
CA LEU A 139 -4.78 0.43 -15.05
C LEU A 139 -4.09 -0.25 -16.23
N THR A 140 -2.77 -0.06 -16.36
CA THR A 140 -1.97 -0.71 -17.42
C THR A 140 -1.85 -2.21 -17.18
N ASN A 141 -1.68 -2.67 -15.93
CA ASN A 141 -1.72 -4.10 -15.59
C ASN A 141 -3.08 -4.69 -15.98
N ILE A 142 -4.17 -4.09 -15.52
CA ILE A 142 -5.54 -4.57 -15.80
C ILE A 142 -5.78 -4.66 -17.31
N LEU A 143 -5.39 -3.64 -18.09
CA LEU A 143 -5.56 -3.64 -19.54
C LEU A 143 -4.73 -4.72 -20.25
N ARG A 144 -3.52 -5.01 -19.75
CA ARG A 144 -2.64 -6.05 -20.29
C ARG A 144 -3.25 -7.43 -20.08
N ASP A 145 -3.81 -7.67 -18.90
CA ASP A 145 -4.25 -8.99 -18.45
C ASP A 145 -5.70 -9.30 -18.89
N VAL A 146 -6.32 -8.41 -19.69
CA VAL A 146 -7.62 -8.70 -20.32
C VAL A 146 -7.47 -9.86 -21.30
N GLY A 147 -8.04 -11.01 -20.95
CA GLY A 147 -8.10 -12.19 -21.82
C GLY A 147 -7.11 -13.31 -21.47
N GLU A 148 -6.34 -13.15 -20.39
CA GLU A 148 -5.68 -14.26 -19.68
C GLU A 148 -6.70 -15.04 -18.82
#